data_AF-A0A7S4W593-F1
#
_entry.id   AF-A0A7S4W593-F1
#
_cell.length_a   1.000
_cell.length_b   1.000
_cell.length_c   1.000
_cell.angle_alpha   90.00
_cell.angle_beta   90.00
_cell.angle_gamma   90.00
#
_symmetry.space_group_name_H-M   'P 1'
#
loop_
_entity.id
_entity.type
_entity.pdbx_description
1 polymer ?
#
loop_
_entity_poly.entity_id
_entity_poly.type
_entity_poly.pdbx_seq_one_letter_code
_entity_poly.pdbx_strand_id
1 'polypeptide(L)'
;MTKLSHPKSGYNQLWRGMAYDSVETLRAIFENPRGHTGKGYRSADKARRGCAMCGRQKHQNDFSKNQWRKDPGHSKCSDCIEKGKSTIHTTHDCEEPISMSSEPRSSLTILFLGVSSWYLDSCGDTLKNESAVITEQELLQDPTKAKIVNVSQKFRGVITTDDWFDVDREYQPIANSIIRTLKDMYSAGGSVVIAITMGVFSVPRQISTMFEFDSSWTLTAYTKRSITATSVGRQILGDAFPKQHVYTKANFVRAPEKDCLFIEYINPEDYEDDSDYDEPPSPSRDSPVVMHRGPNGGSLSYFGFANDLDVSYGDIILKLVNHCKVEKNGIDDQKVEINYDCIQCDADGCA
;
A
#
# COMPACT_ATOMS: atom_id res chain seq x y z
N MET A 1 8.71 -7.49 -23.51
CA MET A 1 7.95 -8.26 -24.54
C MET A 1 8.60 -8.04 -25.90
N THR A 2 9.09 -9.09 -26.55
CA THR A 2 9.84 -9.00 -27.82
C THR A 2 8.88 -9.17 -29.00
N LYS A 3 8.79 -8.15 -29.87
CA LYS A 3 7.84 -8.11 -30.99
C LYS A 3 8.44 -8.77 -32.23
N LEU A 4 8.00 -9.99 -32.55
CA LEU A 4 8.37 -10.63 -33.82
C LEU A 4 7.51 -10.11 -34.97
N SER A 5 8.14 -9.86 -36.11
CA SER A 5 7.50 -9.50 -37.38
C SER A 5 6.73 -10.70 -37.95
N HIS A 6 5.40 -10.63 -38.02
CA HIS A 6 4.54 -11.69 -38.57
C HIS A 6 3.51 -11.12 -39.58
N PRO A 7 3.17 -11.83 -40.68
CA PRO A 7 2.10 -11.43 -41.60
C PRO A 7 0.75 -11.25 -40.89
N LYS A 8 -0.09 -10.35 -41.42
CA LYS A 8 -1.34 -9.87 -40.81
C LYS A 8 -2.37 -10.96 -40.47
N SER A 9 -2.34 -12.13 -41.13
CA SER A 9 -3.16 -13.28 -40.75
C SER A 9 -2.49 -14.09 -39.62
N GLY A 10 -3.22 -14.35 -38.54
CA GLY A 10 -2.70 -15.10 -37.39
C GLY A 10 -2.02 -14.25 -36.31
N TYR A 11 -2.04 -12.91 -36.43
CA TYR A 11 -1.45 -12.00 -35.44
C TYR A 11 -1.95 -12.27 -34.01
N ASN A 12 -3.24 -12.55 -33.84
CA ASN A 12 -3.86 -12.85 -32.54
C ASN A 12 -3.59 -14.28 -32.02
N GLN A 13 -2.91 -15.15 -32.79
CA GLN A 13 -2.62 -16.53 -32.39
C GLN A 13 -1.32 -16.65 -31.59
N LEU A 14 -0.39 -15.71 -31.74
CA LEU A 14 0.86 -15.65 -30.97
C LEU A 14 0.66 -15.13 -29.54
N TRP A 15 -0.46 -14.46 -29.27
CA TRP A 15 -0.76 -13.83 -27.97
C TRP A 15 -1.65 -14.68 -27.05
N ARG A 16 -1.84 -15.97 -27.37
CA ARG A 16 -2.58 -16.88 -26.49
C ARG A 16 -1.61 -17.36 -25.40
N GLY A 17 -1.80 -16.88 -24.17
CA GLY A 17 -1.06 -17.41 -23.02
C GLY A 17 -1.13 -18.93 -23.01
N MET A 18 0.03 -19.59 -22.99
CA MET A 18 0.16 -21.07 -23.00
C MET A 18 -0.35 -21.75 -24.29
N ALA A 19 -0.14 -21.13 -25.46
CA ALA A 19 -0.50 -21.71 -26.77
C ALA A 19 0.19 -23.04 -27.09
N TYR A 20 1.28 -23.35 -26.40
CA TYR A 20 2.19 -24.45 -26.70
C TYR A 20 2.04 -25.58 -25.68
N ASP A 21 2.22 -26.80 -26.12
CA ASP A 21 2.15 -28.00 -25.28
C ASP A 21 3.48 -28.38 -24.64
N SER A 22 4.60 -27.98 -25.25
CA SER A 22 5.95 -28.16 -24.69
C SER A 22 6.93 -27.06 -25.13
N VAL A 23 8.13 -27.08 -24.55
CA VAL A 23 9.24 -26.18 -24.92
C VAL A 23 9.74 -26.48 -26.33
N GLU A 24 9.69 -27.74 -26.76
CA GLU A 24 10.06 -28.19 -28.10
C GLU A 24 9.13 -27.59 -29.16
N THR A 25 7.82 -27.55 -28.89
CA THR A 25 6.83 -26.91 -29.78
C THR A 25 7.04 -25.40 -29.86
N LEU A 26 7.39 -24.77 -28.73
CA LEU A 26 7.77 -23.35 -28.72
C LEU A 26 9.03 -23.10 -29.56
N ARG A 27 10.05 -23.94 -29.41
CA ARG A 27 11.31 -23.87 -30.16
C ARG A 27 11.08 -24.02 -31.66
N ALA A 28 10.27 -24.99 -32.08
CA ALA A 28 9.93 -25.22 -33.49
C ALA A 28 9.28 -24.00 -34.16
N ILE A 29 8.51 -23.20 -33.41
CA ILE A 29 7.88 -21.96 -33.90
C ILE A 29 8.91 -20.87 -34.16
N PHE A 30 9.92 -20.74 -33.28
CA PHE A 30 10.98 -19.77 -33.48
C PHE A 30 11.94 -20.19 -34.60
N GLU A 31 12.20 -21.49 -34.78
CA GLU A 31 13.06 -22.01 -35.84
C GLU A 31 12.46 -21.85 -37.24
N ASN A 32 11.12 -21.93 -37.38
CA ASN A 32 10.46 -21.67 -38.67
C ASN A 32 9.07 -21.01 -38.50
N PRO A 33 9.02 -19.67 -38.27
CA PRO A 33 7.78 -18.96 -37.98
C PRO A 33 6.76 -19.02 -39.13
N ARG A 34 7.24 -19.19 -40.38
CA ARG A 34 6.39 -19.22 -41.59
C ARG A 34 5.82 -20.61 -41.90
N GLY A 35 6.45 -21.68 -41.40
CA GLY A 35 5.98 -23.05 -41.59
C GLY A 35 4.88 -23.48 -40.62
N HIS A 36 4.67 -22.71 -39.56
CA HIS A 36 3.81 -23.07 -38.43
C HIS A 36 2.38 -22.54 -38.58
N THR A 37 1.77 -22.69 -39.76
CA THR A 37 0.45 -22.12 -40.11
C THR A 37 -0.77 -22.83 -39.48
N GLY A 38 -0.59 -23.56 -38.37
CA GLY A 38 -1.71 -24.14 -37.62
C GLY A 38 -1.45 -25.47 -36.92
N LYS A 39 -0.36 -26.17 -37.21
CA LYS A 39 0.02 -27.42 -36.52
C LYS A 39 0.83 -27.08 -35.27
N GLY A 40 0.33 -27.38 -34.07
CA GLY A 40 1.03 -27.17 -32.80
C GLY A 40 0.37 -26.14 -31.86
N TYR A 41 -0.69 -25.46 -32.31
CA TYR A 41 -1.57 -24.75 -31.40
C TYR A 41 -2.49 -25.76 -30.69
N ARG A 42 -2.60 -25.64 -29.37
CA ARG A 42 -3.64 -26.38 -28.63
C ARG A 42 -5.00 -26.03 -29.24
N SER A 43 -5.83 -27.05 -29.46
CA SER A 43 -7.22 -26.86 -29.84
C SER A 43 -7.93 -26.00 -28.78
N ALA A 44 -8.92 -25.21 -29.17
CA ALA A 44 -9.52 -24.20 -28.28
C ALA A 44 -10.06 -24.81 -26.97
N ASP A 45 -10.55 -26.04 -27.04
CA ASP A 45 -11.01 -26.88 -25.92
C ASP A 45 -9.89 -27.32 -24.96
N LYS A 46 -8.62 -27.32 -25.40
CA LYS A 46 -7.44 -27.65 -24.59
C LYS A 46 -6.74 -26.41 -24.01
N ALA A 47 -7.28 -25.21 -24.23
CA ALA A 47 -6.75 -23.99 -23.66
C ALA A 47 -6.87 -24.01 -22.12
N ARG A 48 -5.79 -23.65 -21.43
CA ARG A 48 -5.74 -23.54 -19.98
C ARG A 48 -5.35 -22.13 -19.56
N ARG A 49 -5.82 -21.71 -18.39
CA ARG A 49 -5.46 -20.43 -17.78
C ARG A 49 -5.32 -20.56 -16.27
N GLY A 50 -4.40 -19.80 -15.68
CA GLY A 50 -4.27 -19.67 -14.22
C GLY A 50 -5.44 -18.87 -13.63
N CYS A 51 -6.04 -19.40 -12.57
CA CYS A 51 -7.05 -18.66 -11.79
C CYS A 51 -6.36 -17.64 -10.87
N ALA A 52 -6.77 -16.38 -10.91
CA ALA A 52 -6.24 -15.28 -10.10
C ALA A 52 -6.34 -15.52 -8.59
N MET A 53 -7.37 -16.25 -8.14
CA MET A 53 -7.61 -16.49 -6.72
C MET A 53 -6.85 -17.71 -6.16
N CYS A 54 -6.88 -18.86 -6.85
CA CYS A 54 -6.28 -20.09 -6.34
C CYS A 54 -4.93 -20.45 -6.99
N GLY A 55 -4.46 -19.68 -7.98
CA GLY A 55 -3.21 -19.92 -8.71
C GLY A 55 -3.21 -21.16 -9.63
N ARG A 56 -4.21 -22.05 -9.53
CA ARG A 56 -4.23 -23.32 -10.27
C ARG A 56 -4.55 -23.10 -11.75
N GLN A 57 -3.92 -23.90 -12.60
CA GLN A 57 -4.22 -23.99 -14.03
C GLN A 57 -5.53 -24.74 -14.24
N LYS A 58 -6.47 -24.08 -14.92
CA LYS A 58 -7.85 -24.55 -15.11
C LYS A 58 -8.20 -24.53 -16.60
N HIS A 59 -9.09 -25.42 -17.02
CA HIS A 59 -9.59 -25.47 -18.39
C HIS A 59 -10.59 -24.34 -18.66
N GLN A 60 -10.83 -24.00 -19.93
CA GLN A 60 -11.81 -22.98 -20.31
C GLN A 60 -13.19 -23.20 -19.67
N ASN A 61 -13.64 -24.45 -19.54
CA ASN A 61 -14.94 -24.80 -18.97
C ASN A 61 -15.02 -24.58 -17.45
N ASP A 62 -13.88 -24.45 -16.77
CA ASP A 62 -13.81 -24.12 -15.35
C ASP A 62 -13.97 -22.60 -15.10
N PHE A 63 -14.16 -21.81 -16.15
CA PHE A 63 -14.44 -20.37 -16.09
C PHE A 63 -15.78 -20.08 -16.74
N SER A 64 -16.51 -19.09 -16.21
CA SER A 64 -17.64 -18.54 -16.96
C SER A 64 -17.17 -17.83 -18.23
N LYS A 65 -18.02 -17.73 -19.25
CA LYS A 65 -17.69 -17.03 -20.52
C LYS A 65 -17.17 -15.61 -20.28
N ASN A 66 -17.71 -14.91 -19.29
CA ASN A 66 -17.27 -13.56 -18.92
C ASN A 66 -15.90 -13.57 -18.23
N GLN A 67 -15.63 -14.53 -17.34
CA GLN A 67 -14.32 -14.66 -16.71
C GLN A 67 -13.23 -15.03 -17.72
N TRP A 68 -13.54 -15.91 -18.69
CA TRP A 68 -12.60 -16.30 -19.73
C TRP A 68 -12.23 -15.17 -20.70
N ARG A 69 -13.13 -14.20 -20.89
CA ARG A 69 -12.88 -13.01 -21.71
C ARG A 69 -11.95 -11.99 -21.06
N LYS A 70 -11.73 -12.05 -19.74
CA LYS A 70 -10.78 -11.18 -19.04
C LYS A 70 -9.34 -11.51 -19.41
N ASP A 71 -8.40 -10.62 -19.07
CA ASP A 71 -6.98 -10.89 -19.25
C ASP A 71 -6.46 -11.97 -18.28
N PRO A 72 -5.35 -12.66 -18.63
CA PRO A 72 -4.60 -13.48 -17.69
C PRO A 72 -4.28 -12.68 -16.41
N GLY A 73 -4.31 -13.33 -15.24
CA GLY A 73 -4.10 -12.68 -13.94
C GLY A 73 -5.36 -12.10 -13.29
N HIS A 74 -6.45 -11.88 -14.04
CA HIS A 74 -7.70 -11.30 -13.51
C HIS A 74 -8.88 -12.27 -13.48
N SER A 75 -8.75 -13.43 -14.14
CA SER A 75 -9.82 -14.41 -14.29
C SER A 75 -9.95 -15.29 -13.05
N LYS A 76 -11.15 -15.41 -12.46
CA LYS A 76 -11.43 -16.32 -11.33
C LYS A 76 -12.22 -17.56 -11.81
N CYS A 77 -11.84 -18.76 -11.40
CA CYS A 77 -12.55 -20.00 -11.77
C CYS A 77 -13.90 -20.10 -11.05
N SER A 78 -14.83 -20.88 -11.60
CA SER A 78 -16.19 -21.04 -11.09
C SER A 78 -16.20 -21.48 -9.62
N ASP A 79 -15.40 -22.48 -9.24
CA ASP A 79 -15.28 -22.95 -7.84
C ASP A 79 -14.94 -21.81 -6.86
N CYS A 80 -14.00 -20.94 -7.24
CA CYS A 80 -13.55 -19.82 -6.41
C CYS A 80 -14.62 -18.74 -6.28
N ILE A 81 -15.41 -18.53 -7.33
CA ILE A 81 -16.52 -17.57 -7.32
C ILE A 81 -17.68 -18.09 -6.45
N GLU A 82 -17.99 -19.39 -6.52
CA GLU A 82 -19.04 -20.01 -5.71
C GLU A 82 -18.68 -20.02 -4.23
N LYS A 83 -17.45 -20.40 -3.88
CA LYS A 83 -16.95 -20.34 -2.48
C LYS A 83 -16.98 -18.93 -1.89
N GLY A 84 -16.73 -17.90 -2.71
CA GLY A 84 -16.83 -16.51 -2.28
C GLY A 84 -18.25 -16.02 -2.00
N LYS A 85 -19.29 -16.70 -2.53
CA LYS A 85 -20.70 -16.34 -2.30
C LYS A 85 -21.28 -17.01 -1.05
N SER A 86 -20.77 -18.19 -0.69
CA SER A 86 -21.28 -18.97 0.44
C SER A 86 -20.86 -18.45 1.83
N THR A 87 -19.97 -17.46 1.91
CA THR A 87 -19.46 -16.93 3.20
C THR A 87 -20.29 -15.77 3.76
N ILE A 88 -21.48 -15.48 3.20
CA ILE A 88 -22.43 -14.53 3.80
C ILE A 88 -23.39 -15.34 4.68
N HIS A 89 -22.99 -15.56 5.92
CA HIS A 89 -23.85 -16.14 6.95
C HIS A 89 -24.92 -15.11 7.35
N THR A 90 -26.16 -15.35 6.96
CA THR A 90 -27.34 -14.83 7.65
C THR A 90 -27.45 -15.52 9.01
N THR A 91 -27.30 -14.77 10.09
CA THR A 91 -27.69 -15.20 11.43
C THR A 91 -29.14 -14.76 11.66
N HIS A 92 -30.05 -15.73 11.67
CA HIS A 92 -31.44 -15.60 12.11
C HIS A 92 -31.54 -16.14 13.55
N ASP A 93 -32.16 -15.34 14.42
CA ASP A 93 -32.84 -15.61 15.70
C ASP A 93 -32.17 -16.48 16.79
N CYS A 94 -31.93 -15.85 17.95
CA CYS A 94 -32.45 -16.25 19.27
C CYS A 94 -32.25 -15.09 20.27
N GLU A 95 -33.35 -14.66 20.90
CA GLU A 95 -33.44 -13.57 21.88
C GLU A 95 -32.98 -14.01 23.28
N GLU A 96 -32.10 -13.23 23.92
CA GLU A 96 -32.03 -13.10 25.39
C GLU A 96 -31.78 -11.62 25.76
N PRO A 97 -32.33 -11.11 26.88
CA PRO A 97 -32.22 -9.71 27.24
C PRO A 97 -30.90 -9.45 28.00
N ILE A 98 -29.95 -8.81 27.33
CA ILE A 98 -28.71 -8.33 27.95
C ILE A 98 -28.80 -6.83 28.20
N SER A 99 -28.78 -6.51 29.50
CA SER A 99 -28.15 -5.35 30.15
C SER A 99 -27.56 -4.26 29.24
N MET A 100 -28.07 -3.03 29.40
CA MET A 100 -27.43 -1.81 28.89
C MET A 100 -26.02 -1.63 29.47
N SER A 101 -24.96 -1.81 28.68
CA SER A 101 -23.72 -0.99 28.77
C SER A 101 -22.74 -1.31 27.64
N SER A 102 -22.13 -0.24 27.11
CA SER A 102 -21.13 -0.15 26.03
C SER A 102 -21.65 -0.46 24.63
N GLU A 103 -22.06 0.58 23.92
CA GLU A 103 -22.11 0.57 22.46
C GLU A 103 -20.79 0.00 21.90
N PRO A 104 -20.82 -0.92 20.93
CA PRO A 104 -19.61 -1.36 20.24
C PRO A 104 -19.08 -0.16 19.47
N ARG A 105 -18.06 0.52 20.01
CA ARG A 105 -17.31 1.55 19.28
C ARG A 105 -16.87 0.91 17.96
N SER A 106 -17.44 1.42 16.87
CA SER A 106 -17.26 0.86 15.54
C SER A 106 -15.78 0.70 15.21
N SER A 107 -15.48 -0.48 14.67
CA SER A 107 -14.19 -1.12 14.40
C SER A 107 -13.31 -0.43 13.34
N LEU A 108 -13.49 0.87 13.12
CA LEU A 108 -12.76 1.60 12.09
C LEU A 108 -11.42 2.09 12.64
N THR A 109 -10.36 1.37 12.27
CA THR A 109 -9.00 1.64 12.75
C THR A 109 -8.29 2.66 11.87
N ILE A 110 -8.53 2.66 10.56
CA ILE A 110 -7.70 3.35 9.56
C ILE A 110 -8.53 4.18 8.56
N LEU A 111 -8.09 5.39 8.26
CA LEU A 111 -8.62 6.21 7.17
C LEU A 111 -7.60 6.31 6.03
N PHE A 112 -7.99 5.92 4.82
CA PHE A 112 -7.23 6.20 3.61
C PHE A 112 -7.67 7.54 3.03
N LEU A 113 -6.73 8.45 2.86
CA LEU A 113 -6.96 9.82 2.40
C LEU A 113 -6.22 10.05 1.09
N GLY A 114 -6.95 10.23 0.00
CA GLY A 114 -6.36 10.50 -1.32
C GLY A 114 -5.49 9.37 -1.86
N VAL A 115 -5.55 8.18 -1.27
CA VAL A 115 -4.69 7.05 -1.63
C VAL A 115 -5.10 6.49 -2.99
N SER A 116 -4.10 6.19 -3.80
CA SER A 116 -4.27 5.54 -5.10
C SER A 116 -4.86 4.13 -4.93
N SER A 117 -5.71 3.74 -5.88
CA SER A 117 -6.33 2.39 -5.90
C SER A 117 -5.31 1.25 -5.81
N TRP A 118 -4.10 1.45 -6.35
CA TRP A 118 -3.06 0.43 -6.35
C TRP A 118 -2.58 0.07 -4.93
N TYR A 119 -2.53 1.04 -4.01
CA TYR A 119 -2.07 0.78 -2.65
C TYR A 119 -3.12 -0.03 -1.87
N LEU A 120 -4.40 0.28 -2.07
CA LEU A 120 -5.51 -0.51 -1.51
C LEU A 120 -5.50 -1.95 -2.04
N ASP A 121 -5.20 -2.15 -3.32
CA ASP A 121 -5.07 -3.48 -3.90
C ASP A 121 -3.89 -4.26 -3.29
N SER A 122 -2.77 -3.58 -3.03
CA SER A 122 -1.54 -4.16 -2.45
C SER A 122 -1.66 -4.45 -0.95
N CYS A 123 -2.48 -3.67 -0.23
CA CYS A 123 -2.71 -3.88 1.19
C CYS A 123 -3.78 -4.94 1.50
N GLY A 124 -4.37 -5.54 0.46
CA GLY A 124 -5.14 -6.77 0.56
C GLY A 124 -6.42 -6.70 1.39
N ASP A 125 -7.00 -7.88 1.61
CA ASP A 125 -8.24 -8.07 2.36
C ASP A 125 -8.11 -7.70 3.85
N THR A 126 -6.89 -7.66 4.39
CA THR A 126 -6.62 -7.32 5.81
C THR A 126 -7.14 -5.93 6.16
N LEU A 127 -6.93 -4.93 5.31
CA LEU A 127 -7.35 -3.56 5.60
C LEU A 127 -8.81 -3.25 5.22
N LYS A 128 -9.46 -4.05 4.37
CA LYS A 128 -10.81 -3.74 3.84
C LYS A 128 -11.90 -3.68 4.90
N ASN A 129 -11.77 -4.45 5.98
CA ASN A 129 -12.79 -4.50 7.03
C ASN A 129 -12.59 -3.45 8.13
N GLU A 130 -11.43 -2.81 8.19
CA GLU A 130 -11.05 -1.86 9.26
C GLU A 130 -10.81 -0.44 8.75
N SER A 131 -11.25 -0.15 7.52
CA SER A 131 -10.91 1.11 6.87
C SER A 131 -12.09 1.86 6.27
N ALA A 132 -11.90 3.18 6.23
CA ALA A 132 -12.67 4.06 5.37
C ALA A 132 -11.75 4.65 4.30
N VAL A 133 -12.32 4.98 3.15
CA VAL A 133 -11.60 5.63 2.05
C VAL A 133 -12.29 6.95 1.74
N ILE A 134 -11.51 8.03 1.69
CA ILE A 134 -11.92 9.29 1.08
C ILE A 134 -11.06 9.46 -0.17
N THR A 135 -11.71 9.38 -1.34
CA THR A 135 -11.04 9.48 -2.63
C THR A 135 -10.61 10.91 -2.94
N GLU A 136 -9.64 11.06 -3.83
CA GLU A 136 -9.22 12.38 -4.36
C GLU A 136 -10.42 13.16 -4.94
N GLN A 137 -11.31 12.49 -5.68
CA GLN A 137 -12.50 13.11 -6.24
C GLN A 137 -13.46 13.65 -5.16
N GLU A 138 -13.63 12.91 -4.06
CA GLU A 138 -14.43 13.39 -2.92
C GLU A 138 -13.77 14.59 -2.21
N LEU A 139 -12.44 14.59 -2.11
CA LEU A 139 -11.67 15.72 -1.55
C LEU A 139 -11.84 16.98 -2.39
N LEU A 140 -11.88 16.83 -3.71
CA LEU A 140 -12.09 17.94 -4.66
C LEU A 140 -13.52 18.49 -4.63
N GLN A 141 -14.50 17.67 -4.23
CA GLN A 141 -15.93 18.06 -4.20
C GLN A 141 -16.34 18.78 -2.92
N ASP A 142 -15.67 18.56 -1.79
CA ASP A 142 -15.96 19.20 -0.51
C ASP A 142 -14.76 20.01 0.02
N PRO A 143 -14.58 21.26 -0.44
CA PRO A 143 -13.47 22.11 -0.04
C PRO A 143 -13.59 22.66 1.37
N THR A 144 -14.70 22.40 2.09
CA THR A 144 -14.94 22.96 3.43
C THR A 144 -14.17 22.21 4.52
N LYS A 145 -13.62 21.03 4.23
CA LYS A 145 -12.62 20.33 5.07
C LYS A 145 -13.15 19.81 6.41
N ALA A 146 -14.35 20.23 6.83
CA ALA A 146 -15.01 19.82 8.05
C ALA A 146 -15.27 18.30 8.06
N LYS A 147 -15.62 17.72 6.92
CA LYS A 147 -15.78 16.27 6.78
C LYS A 147 -14.47 15.54 7.07
N ILE A 148 -13.33 16.00 6.55
CA ILE A 148 -12.03 15.34 6.75
C ILE A 148 -11.63 15.37 8.23
N VAL A 149 -11.72 16.53 8.88
CA VAL A 149 -11.37 16.69 10.30
C VAL A 149 -12.30 15.86 11.20
N ASN A 150 -13.61 15.94 10.98
CA ASN A 150 -14.59 15.21 11.79
C ASN A 150 -14.51 13.69 11.58
N VAL A 151 -14.12 13.27 10.37
CA VAL A 151 -13.94 11.85 10.06
C VAL A 151 -12.63 11.36 10.66
N SER A 152 -11.49 12.05 10.47
CA SER A 152 -10.17 11.59 10.92
C SER A 152 -10.08 11.37 12.43
N GLN A 153 -10.79 12.18 13.23
CA GLN A 153 -10.87 12.01 14.70
C GLN A 153 -11.45 10.66 15.14
N LYS A 154 -12.18 9.95 14.28
CA LYS A 154 -12.77 8.64 14.58
C LYS A 154 -11.80 7.48 14.34
N PHE A 155 -10.65 7.74 13.71
CA PHE A 155 -9.69 6.71 13.32
C PHE A 155 -8.43 6.79 14.16
N ARG A 156 -7.75 5.65 14.31
CA ARG A 156 -6.45 5.59 15.01
C ARG A 156 -5.30 6.03 14.13
N GLY A 157 -5.42 5.80 12.82
CA GLY A 157 -4.42 6.20 11.84
C GLY A 157 -5.00 6.69 10.54
N VAL A 158 -4.26 7.58 9.88
CA VAL A 158 -4.49 7.99 8.50
C VAL A 158 -3.34 7.50 7.64
N ILE A 159 -3.69 6.98 6.46
CA ILE A 159 -2.75 6.66 5.40
C ILE A 159 -3.00 7.64 4.26
N THR A 160 -1.94 8.25 3.77
CA THR A 160 -1.94 9.17 2.63
C THR A 160 -0.76 8.86 1.73
N THR A 161 -0.67 9.57 0.62
CA THR A 161 0.40 9.45 -0.37
C THR A 161 1.32 10.68 -0.37
N ASP A 162 2.52 10.53 -0.92
CA ASP A 162 3.57 11.58 -0.92
C ASP A 162 3.33 12.70 -1.95
N ASP A 163 2.45 12.47 -2.93
CA ASP A 163 1.97 13.46 -3.91
C ASP A 163 1.35 14.71 -3.28
N TRP A 164 0.65 14.59 -2.15
CA TRP A 164 0.05 15.74 -1.45
C TRP A 164 1.07 16.77 -0.94
N PHE A 165 2.36 16.43 -0.91
CA PHE A 165 3.43 17.30 -0.44
C PHE A 165 4.11 18.06 -1.58
N ASP A 166 3.85 17.68 -2.83
CA ASP A 166 4.42 18.29 -4.03
C ASP A 166 3.36 18.42 -5.13
N VAL A 167 2.33 19.23 -4.84
CA VAL A 167 1.22 19.46 -5.77
C VAL A 167 1.37 20.77 -6.54
N ASP A 168 0.74 20.82 -7.72
CA ASP A 168 0.59 22.07 -8.46
C ASP A 168 -0.17 23.14 -7.65
N ARG A 169 0.09 24.41 -7.99
CA ARG A 169 -0.49 25.58 -7.30
C ARG A 169 -2.02 25.53 -7.19
N GLU A 170 -2.70 24.91 -8.16
CA GLU A 170 -4.16 24.75 -8.16
C GLU A 170 -4.68 23.83 -7.04
N TYR A 171 -3.92 22.80 -6.67
CA TYR A 171 -4.30 21.85 -5.61
C TYR A 171 -3.73 22.23 -4.23
N GLN A 172 -2.84 23.21 -4.17
CA GLN A 172 -2.21 23.67 -2.92
C GLN A 172 -3.22 23.95 -1.77
N PRO A 173 -4.41 24.55 -1.99
CA PRO A 173 -5.37 24.78 -0.91
C PRO A 173 -5.92 23.50 -0.26
N ILE A 174 -6.02 22.42 -1.04
CA ILE A 174 -6.49 21.11 -0.59
C ILE A 174 -5.35 20.37 0.10
N ALA A 175 -4.17 20.32 -0.53
CA ALA A 175 -2.95 19.76 0.06
C ALA A 175 -2.65 20.38 1.43
N ASN A 176 -2.69 21.72 1.55
CA ASN A 176 -2.49 22.41 2.83
C ASN A 176 -3.51 22.01 3.89
N SER A 177 -4.73 21.66 3.50
CA SER A 177 -5.75 21.18 4.44
C SER A 177 -5.50 19.77 4.91
N ILE A 178 -5.12 18.89 3.99
CA ILE A 178 -4.78 17.51 4.27
C ILE A 178 -3.60 17.52 5.22
N ILE A 179 -2.52 18.21 4.86
CA ILE A 179 -1.31 18.35 5.69
C ILE A 179 -1.66 18.89 7.08
N ARG A 180 -2.52 19.92 7.19
CA ARG A 180 -2.98 20.42 8.50
C ARG A 180 -3.69 19.33 9.31
N THR A 181 -4.63 18.60 8.69
CA THR A 181 -5.35 17.50 9.36
C THR A 181 -4.37 16.42 9.84
N LEU A 182 -3.38 16.07 9.02
CA LEU A 182 -2.35 15.09 9.38
C LEU A 182 -1.50 15.58 10.56
N LYS A 183 -1.11 16.87 10.57
CA LYS A 183 -0.40 17.49 11.70
C LYS A 183 -1.23 17.47 12.98
N ASP A 184 -2.52 17.82 12.88
CA ASP A 184 -3.44 17.83 14.02
C ASP A 184 -3.60 16.42 14.60
N MET A 185 -3.77 15.42 13.72
CA MET A 185 -3.89 14.02 14.13
C MET A 185 -2.61 13.50 14.79
N TYR A 186 -1.45 13.75 14.18
CA TYR A 186 -0.15 13.40 14.75
C TYR A 186 0.06 14.05 16.12
N SER A 187 -0.25 15.34 16.23
CA SER A 187 -0.15 16.11 17.49
C SER A 187 -1.13 15.58 18.55
N ALA A 188 -2.29 15.08 18.15
CA ALA A 188 -3.27 14.47 19.05
C ALA A 188 -2.96 13.02 19.46
N GLY A 189 -1.83 12.45 19.02
CA GLY A 189 -1.43 11.09 19.36
C GLY A 189 -1.83 10.02 18.33
N GLY A 190 -2.43 10.41 17.21
CA GLY A 190 -2.77 9.51 16.11
C GLY A 190 -1.55 9.10 15.27
N SER A 191 -1.74 8.09 14.42
CA SER A 191 -0.71 7.66 13.47
C SER A 191 -0.95 8.25 12.09
N VAL A 192 0.10 8.73 11.45
CA VAL A 192 0.11 9.15 10.05
C VAL A 192 1.11 8.28 9.30
N VAL A 193 0.66 7.63 8.22
CA VAL A 193 1.51 6.87 7.31
C VAL A 193 1.48 7.55 5.95
N ILE A 194 2.63 7.96 5.44
CA ILE A 194 2.80 8.56 4.12
C ILE A 194 3.45 7.51 3.22
N ALA A 195 2.69 6.96 2.30
CA ALA A 195 3.15 5.97 1.34
C ALA A 195 3.68 6.65 0.07
N ILE A 196 4.76 6.12 -0.48
CA ILE A 196 5.27 6.57 -1.77
C ILE A 196 4.34 6.21 -2.92
N THR A 197 4.04 7.15 -3.81
CA THR A 197 3.40 6.90 -5.11
C THR A 197 4.26 7.33 -6.29
N MET A 198 4.87 8.52 -6.22
CA MET A 198 5.50 9.14 -7.39
C MET A 198 7.02 9.24 -7.31
N GLY A 199 7.64 8.85 -6.18
CA GLY A 199 9.09 8.97 -6.02
C GLY A 199 9.55 10.41 -5.96
N VAL A 200 8.73 11.31 -5.40
CA VAL A 200 9.10 12.71 -5.26
C VAL A 200 10.25 12.82 -4.26
N PHE A 201 11.44 13.11 -4.77
CA PHE A 201 12.68 12.97 -4.02
C PHE A 201 12.83 13.97 -2.85
N SER A 202 12.08 15.07 -2.85
CA SER A 202 12.12 16.13 -1.84
C SER A 202 11.23 15.87 -0.62
N VAL A 203 10.27 14.94 -0.72
CA VAL A 203 9.19 14.80 0.27
C VAL A 203 9.67 14.45 1.68
N PRO A 204 10.63 13.53 1.91
CA PRO A 204 11.11 13.25 3.27
C PRO A 204 11.60 14.50 4.02
N ARG A 205 12.30 15.40 3.32
CA ARG A 205 12.78 16.65 3.90
C ARG A 205 11.64 17.63 4.16
N GLN A 206 10.69 17.74 3.25
CA GLN A 206 9.51 18.59 3.45
C GLN A 206 8.69 18.11 4.65
N ILE A 207 8.47 16.80 4.79
CA ILE A 207 7.78 16.20 5.93
C ILE A 207 8.46 16.57 7.24
N SER A 208 9.78 16.39 7.35
CA SER A 208 10.51 16.75 8.59
C SER A 208 10.34 18.22 8.98
N THR A 209 10.40 19.12 7.98
CA THR A 209 10.18 20.55 8.19
C THR A 209 8.74 20.85 8.60
N MET A 210 7.77 20.25 7.93
CA MET A 210 6.35 20.54 8.12
C MET A 210 5.81 20.03 9.46
N PHE A 211 6.28 18.87 9.92
CA PHE A 211 5.88 18.29 11.20
C PHE A 211 6.81 18.70 12.36
N GLU A 212 7.76 19.60 12.10
CA GLU A 212 8.56 20.31 13.11
C GLU A 212 9.31 19.37 14.07
N PHE A 213 9.89 18.29 13.55
CA PHE A 213 10.75 17.42 14.34
C PHE A 213 12.21 17.55 13.94
N ASP A 214 13.12 17.58 14.93
CA ASP A 214 14.56 17.83 14.80
C ASP A 214 15.33 16.85 13.90
N SER A 215 14.65 15.85 13.34
CA SER A 215 15.29 14.84 12.52
C SER A 215 15.36 15.28 11.06
N SER A 216 16.53 15.15 10.45
CA SER A 216 16.75 15.48 9.04
C SER A 216 16.45 14.28 8.14
N TRP A 217 15.17 13.88 8.07
CA TRP A 217 14.76 12.89 7.08
C TRP A 217 15.14 13.35 5.68
N THR A 218 16.04 12.61 5.04
CA THR A 218 16.60 12.98 3.74
C THR A 218 16.59 11.75 2.85
N LEU A 219 15.99 11.85 1.67
CA LEU A 219 16.11 10.79 0.69
C LEU A 219 17.57 10.69 0.23
N THR A 220 18.12 9.47 0.23
CA THR A 220 19.50 9.21 -0.19
C THR A 220 19.58 8.38 -1.45
N ALA A 221 18.64 7.46 -1.66
CA ALA A 221 18.66 6.60 -2.85
C ALA A 221 17.26 6.10 -3.21
N TYR A 222 17.06 5.83 -4.50
CA TYR A 222 15.97 5.03 -5.02
C TYR A 222 16.57 3.84 -5.79
N THR A 223 16.64 2.68 -5.14
CA THR A 223 17.36 1.52 -5.69
C THR A 223 16.84 0.20 -5.11
N LYS A 224 17.36 -0.93 -5.58
CA LYS A 224 17.10 -2.26 -5.03
C LYS A 224 18.17 -2.64 -4.02
N ARG A 225 17.79 -3.06 -2.83
CA ARG A 225 18.71 -3.53 -1.78
C ARG A 225 18.10 -4.68 -0.99
N SER A 226 18.95 -5.54 -0.47
CA SER A 226 18.59 -6.46 0.61
C SER A 226 18.44 -5.64 1.90
N ILE A 227 17.35 -5.85 2.65
CA ILE A 227 17.09 -5.16 3.91
C ILE A 227 16.79 -6.15 5.02
N THR A 228 17.05 -5.76 6.26
CA THR A 228 16.58 -6.47 7.46
C THR A 228 15.99 -5.49 8.45
N ALA A 229 15.01 -5.95 9.24
CA ALA A 229 14.42 -5.12 10.29
C ALA A 229 15.46 -4.80 11.37
N THR A 230 15.52 -3.56 11.83
CA THR A 230 16.33 -3.16 12.99
C THR A 230 15.78 -3.76 14.28
N SER A 231 16.44 -3.55 15.42
CA SER A 231 15.86 -3.88 16.74
C SER A 231 14.53 -3.17 16.96
N VAL A 232 14.47 -1.87 16.62
CA VAL A 232 13.26 -1.05 16.64
C VAL A 232 12.22 -1.60 15.67
N GLY A 233 12.61 -1.87 14.41
CA GLY A 233 11.72 -2.48 13.42
C GLY A 233 11.10 -3.78 13.89
N ARG A 234 11.88 -4.69 14.48
CA ARG A 234 11.37 -5.95 15.03
C ARG A 234 10.41 -5.74 16.21
N GLN A 235 10.66 -4.75 17.06
CA GLN A 235 9.75 -4.42 18.16
C GLN A 235 8.39 -3.92 17.65
N ILE A 236 8.40 -3.14 16.57
CA ILE A 236 7.20 -2.50 16.02
C ILE A 236 6.43 -3.45 15.12
N LEU A 237 7.12 -4.02 14.14
CA LEU A 237 6.52 -4.84 13.09
C LEU A 237 6.23 -6.27 13.58
N GLY A 238 7.00 -6.77 14.55
CA GLY A 238 6.84 -8.11 15.08
C GLY A 238 6.94 -9.17 13.99
N ASP A 239 5.86 -9.91 13.81
CA ASP A 239 5.69 -10.98 12.82
C ASP A 239 5.20 -10.50 11.45
N ALA A 240 4.84 -9.23 11.29
CA ALA A 240 4.43 -8.66 10.01
C ALA A 240 5.59 -8.55 9.00
N PHE A 241 6.84 -8.70 9.45
CA PHE A 241 8.01 -8.73 8.61
C PHE A 241 8.86 -9.96 8.93
N PRO A 242 9.37 -10.69 7.92
CA PRO A 242 10.12 -11.91 8.14
C PRO A 242 11.46 -11.62 8.81
N LYS A 243 11.99 -12.62 9.52
CA LYS A 243 13.30 -12.51 10.20
C LYS A 243 14.49 -12.52 9.23
N GLN A 244 14.29 -13.06 8.04
CA GLN A 244 15.31 -13.08 6.98
C GLN A 244 15.39 -11.74 6.24
N HIS A 245 16.46 -11.52 5.49
CA HIS A 245 16.57 -10.35 4.64
C HIS A 245 15.57 -10.43 3.48
N VAL A 246 15.13 -9.27 2.99
CA VAL A 246 14.21 -9.14 1.86
C VAL A 246 14.85 -8.24 0.82
N TYR A 247 14.88 -8.69 -0.44
CA TYR A 247 15.39 -7.88 -1.55
C TYR A 247 14.27 -7.06 -2.16
N THR A 248 14.41 -5.73 -2.17
CA THR A 248 13.33 -4.82 -2.57
C THR A 248 13.81 -3.53 -3.18
N LYS A 249 13.01 -2.96 -4.09
CA LYS A 249 13.14 -1.61 -4.61
C LYS A 249 12.41 -0.62 -3.70
N ALA A 250 13.12 0.40 -3.23
CA ALA A 250 12.52 1.37 -2.31
C ALA A 250 13.20 2.75 -2.38
N ASN A 251 12.52 3.74 -1.83
CA ASN A 251 13.08 5.02 -1.43
C ASN A 251 13.76 4.89 -0.07
N PHE A 252 15.08 4.94 -0.06
CA PHE A 252 15.89 4.89 1.15
C PHE A 252 16.03 6.29 1.75
N VAL A 253 15.58 6.43 3.00
CA VAL A 253 15.61 7.67 3.76
C VAL A 253 16.65 7.56 4.86
N ARG A 254 17.55 8.53 4.91
CA ARG A 254 18.43 8.77 6.05
C ARG A 254 17.64 9.43 7.16
N ALA A 255 17.65 8.82 8.33
CA ALA A 255 17.02 9.32 9.55
C ALA A 255 17.87 8.94 10.78
N PRO A 256 17.59 9.49 11.98
CA PRO A 256 18.17 8.98 13.21
C PRO A 256 17.95 7.48 13.36
N GLU A 257 18.91 6.76 13.95
CA GLU A 257 18.86 5.30 14.07
C GLU A 257 17.59 4.80 14.77
N LYS A 258 17.09 5.56 15.76
CA LYS A 258 15.84 5.26 16.47
C LYS A 258 14.58 5.33 15.59
N ASP A 259 14.64 6.03 14.47
CA ASP A 259 13.51 6.20 13.53
C ASP A 259 13.59 5.15 12.40
N CYS A 260 14.75 4.53 12.16
CA CYS A 260 14.93 3.54 11.09
C CYS A 260 14.36 2.17 11.48
N LEU A 261 13.33 1.71 10.78
CA LEU A 261 12.76 0.37 10.99
C LEU A 261 13.52 -0.74 10.28
N PHE A 262 14.28 -0.38 9.26
CA PHE A 262 15.08 -1.30 8.47
C PHE A 262 16.47 -0.73 8.29
N ILE A 263 17.41 -1.62 8.00
CA ILE A 263 18.77 -1.29 7.58
C ILE A 263 19.11 -2.13 6.36
N GLU A 264 19.97 -1.59 5.52
CA GLU A 264 20.57 -2.32 4.42
C GLU A 264 21.32 -3.55 4.95
N TYR A 265 20.99 -4.71 4.39
CA TYR A 265 21.77 -5.93 4.51
C TYR A 265 22.68 -5.99 3.30
N ILE A 266 23.98 -5.71 3.47
CA ILE A 266 24.95 -5.84 2.39
C ILE A 266 25.55 -7.23 2.43
N ASN A 267 25.19 -8.03 1.44
CA ASN A 267 25.99 -9.14 0.98
C ASN A 267 26.64 -8.73 -0.34
N PRO A 268 27.98 -8.60 -0.43
CA PRO A 268 28.66 -8.23 -1.67
C PRO A 268 28.28 -9.12 -2.87
N GLU A 269 27.90 -10.37 -2.62
CA GLU A 269 27.47 -11.31 -3.66
C GLU A 269 26.06 -11.01 -4.24
N ASP A 270 25.24 -10.22 -3.54
CA ASP A 270 23.88 -9.85 -3.98
C ASP A 270 23.88 -8.72 -5.03
N TYR A 271 25.03 -8.06 -5.25
CA TYR A 271 25.18 -7.01 -6.25
C TYR A 271 25.56 -7.69 -7.57
N GLU A 272 24.55 -7.93 -8.42
CA GLU A 272 24.78 -8.29 -9.81
C GLU A 272 25.69 -7.21 -10.44
N ASP A 273 26.80 -7.65 -11.03
CA ASP A 273 27.87 -6.86 -11.68
C ASP A 273 27.38 -6.17 -12.97
N ASP A 274 26.20 -5.55 -12.89
CA ASP A 274 25.45 -4.96 -13.98
C ASP A 274 25.61 -3.43 -14.01
N SER A 275 26.49 -2.87 -13.16
CA SER A 275 26.64 -1.42 -13.02
C SER A 275 28.08 -0.98 -13.27
N ASP A 276 28.25 0.14 -13.97
CA ASP A 276 29.52 0.83 -14.28
C ASP A 276 30.34 1.28 -13.03
N TYR A 277 30.10 0.69 -11.86
CA TYR A 277 30.80 0.99 -10.61
C TYR A 277 31.86 -0.08 -10.36
N ASP A 278 33.13 0.36 -10.30
CA ASP A 278 34.28 -0.53 -10.04
C ASP A 278 34.23 -1.20 -8.64
N GLU A 279 33.41 -0.67 -7.71
CA GLU A 279 33.27 -1.19 -6.36
C GLU A 279 31.80 -1.10 -5.85
N PRO A 280 31.32 -2.10 -5.10
CA PRO A 280 29.99 -2.05 -4.49
C PRO A 280 29.91 -0.86 -3.52
N PRO A 281 28.80 -0.09 -3.52
CA PRO A 281 28.66 1.07 -2.66
C PRO A 281 28.77 0.66 -1.19
N SER A 282 29.48 1.46 -0.39
CA SER A 282 29.55 1.23 1.05
C SER A 282 28.15 1.25 1.67
N PRO A 283 27.86 0.36 2.64
CA PRO A 283 26.55 0.29 3.28
C PRO A 283 26.13 1.65 3.81
N SER A 284 24.92 2.09 3.44
CA SER A 284 24.34 3.26 4.06
C SER A 284 23.30 2.85 5.08
N ARG A 285 23.29 3.52 6.24
CA ARG A 285 22.32 3.28 7.34
C ARG A 285 20.94 3.89 7.02
N ASP A 286 20.54 3.83 5.76
CA ASP A 286 19.30 4.42 5.30
C ASP A 286 18.19 3.35 5.33
N SER A 287 16.95 3.77 5.55
CA SER A 287 15.82 2.87 5.73
C SER A 287 14.72 3.13 4.70
N PRO A 288 14.14 2.08 4.09
CA PRO A 288 12.93 2.20 3.27
C PRO A 288 11.69 2.59 4.07
N VAL A 289 11.68 2.37 5.39
CA VAL A 289 10.61 2.82 6.27
C VAL A 289 11.21 3.50 7.48
N VAL A 290 10.86 4.77 7.65
CA VAL A 290 11.25 5.54 8.83
C VAL A 290 10.00 5.93 9.60
N MET A 291 10.09 5.90 10.92
CA MET A 291 8.99 6.26 11.81
C MET A 291 9.48 7.18 12.92
N HIS A 292 8.89 8.36 13.02
CA HIS A 292 9.15 9.31 14.06
C HIS A 292 8.01 9.30 15.10
N ARG A 293 8.36 9.53 16.37
CA ARG A 293 7.40 9.58 17.48
C ARG A 293 7.23 10.99 18.00
N GLY A 294 5.97 11.43 18.04
CA GLY A 294 5.58 12.71 18.57
C GLY A 294 5.48 12.73 20.09
N PRO A 295 5.45 13.94 20.68
CA PRO A 295 5.45 14.13 22.13
C PRO A 295 4.23 13.51 22.81
N ASN A 296 3.08 13.46 22.13
CA ASN A 296 1.83 12.91 22.65
C ASN A 296 1.60 11.44 22.25
N GLY A 297 2.65 10.72 21.85
CA GLY A 297 2.58 9.32 21.44
C GLY A 297 2.13 9.10 19.98
N GLY A 298 1.92 10.18 19.23
CA GLY A 298 1.64 10.11 17.79
C GLY A 298 2.81 9.49 17.03
N SER A 299 2.52 8.88 15.89
CA SER A 299 3.56 8.38 14.99
C SER A 299 3.41 8.95 13.60
N LEU A 300 4.53 9.30 13.00
CA LEU A 300 4.62 9.68 11.61
C LEU A 300 5.53 8.68 10.92
N SER A 301 5.03 7.98 9.91
CA SER A 301 5.81 6.99 9.16
C SER A 301 5.91 7.41 7.69
N TYR A 302 7.10 7.32 7.11
CA TYR A 302 7.28 7.35 5.67
C TYR A 302 7.52 5.92 5.17
N PHE A 303 6.65 5.44 4.29
CA PHE A 303 6.64 4.07 3.78
C PHE A 303 7.10 4.06 2.32
N GLY A 304 8.40 3.80 2.11
CA GLY A 304 9.10 4.01 0.85
C GLY A 304 9.21 2.80 -0.08
N PHE A 305 8.49 1.70 0.15
CA PHE A 305 8.54 0.55 -0.77
C PHE A 305 7.85 0.84 -2.11
N ALA A 306 8.51 0.51 -3.21
CA ALA A 306 8.05 0.86 -4.57
C ALA A 306 7.62 -0.33 -5.44
N ASN A 307 7.84 -1.57 -4.98
CA ASN A 307 7.42 -2.80 -5.65
C ASN A 307 6.81 -3.74 -4.62
N ASP A 308 5.93 -4.64 -5.01
CA ASP A 308 5.39 -5.65 -4.10
C ASP A 308 6.51 -6.44 -3.40
N LEU A 309 6.32 -6.69 -2.11
CA LEU A 309 7.13 -7.61 -1.34
C LEU A 309 6.45 -8.97 -1.26
N ASP A 310 7.22 -10.01 -0.94
CA ASP A 310 6.68 -11.32 -0.51
C ASP A 310 6.03 -11.26 0.89
N VAL A 311 5.63 -10.07 1.35
CA VAL A 311 5.00 -9.81 2.65
C VAL A 311 3.83 -8.85 2.48
N SER A 312 2.81 -8.99 3.32
CA SER A 312 1.61 -8.15 3.28
C SER A 312 1.92 -6.71 3.72
N TYR A 313 1.73 -5.75 2.82
CA TYR A 313 1.76 -4.32 3.18
C TYR A 313 0.71 -3.97 4.21
N GLY A 314 -0.49 -4.55 4.09
CA GLY A 314 -1.56 -4.34 5.06
C GLY A 314 -1.11 -4.65 6.48
N ASP A 315 -0.37 -5.74 6.67
CA ASP A 315 0.08 -6.17 7.99
C ASP A 315 1.13 -5.22 8.55
N ILE A 316 2.09 -4.79 7.73
CA ILE A 316 3.12 -3.81 8.14
C ILE A 316 2.45 -2.49 8.54
N ILE A 317 1.54 -1.97 7.71
CA ILE A 317 0.84 -0.72 7.95
C ILE A 317 -0.02 -0.79 9.20
N LEU A 318 -0.72 -1.91 9.44
CA LEU A 318 -1.48 -2.12 10.67
C LEU A 318 -0.58 -2.04 11.89
N LYS A 319 0.63 -2.59 11.84
CA LYS A 319 1.60 -2.46 12.93
C LYS A 319 2.02 -1.00 13.12
N LEU A 320 2.31 -0.27 12.03
CA LEU A 320 2.66 1.15 12.10
C LEU A 320 1.54 1.98 12.75
N VAL A 321 0.28 1.78 12.31
CA VAL A 321 -0.87 2.51 12.85
C VAL A 321 -1.16 2.14 14.31
N ASN A 322 -1.10 0.87 14.66
CA ASN A 322 -1.40 0.41 16.02
C ASN A 322 -0.24 0.62 16.99
N HIS A 323 0.94 1.01 16.51
CA HIS A 323 2.06 1.31 17.38
C HIS A 323 1.85 2.61 18.18
N CYS A 324 0.83 3.44 17.90
CA CYS A 324 0.33 4.49 18.80
C CYS A 324 -0.22 3.92 20.12
N LYS A 325 0.67 3.46 21.01
CA LYS A 325 0.33 3.28 22.42
C LYS A 325 0.77 4.53 23.16
N VAL A 326 -0.23 5.25 23.65
CA VAL A 326 -0.07 6.06 24.85
C VAL A 326 0.30 5.06 25.94
N GLU A 327 1.58 5.00 26.33
CA GLU A 327 1.92 4.56 27.67
C GLU A 327 1.25 5.57 28.62
N LYS A 328 -0.06 5.41 28.84
CA LYS A 328 -0.75 6.06 29.94
C LYS A 328 -0.13 5.42 31.17
N ASN A 329 0.95 6.02 31.66
CA ASN A 329 1.50 5.75 32.97
C ASN A 329 0.41 6.05 34.00
N GLY A 330 -0.47 5.08 34.28
CA GLY A 330 -1.32 5.03 35.47
C GLY A 330 -2.17 6.25 35.83
N ILE A 331 -2.52 7.13 34.89
CA ILE A 331 -3.48 8.21 35.14
C ILE A 331 -4.85 7.72 34.63
N ASP A 332 -5.70 7.40 35.60
CA ASP A 332 -7.12 7.07 35.45
C ASP A 332 -7.81 7.95 34.41
N ASP A 333 -8.80 7.39 33.72
CA ASP A 333 -9.63 8.00 32.69
C ASP A 333 -10.38 9.28 33.15
N GLN A 334 -9.66 10.38 33.33
CA GLN A 334 -10.25 11.70 33.25
C GLN A 334 -10.43 12.05 31.77
N LYS A 335 -11.70 12.15 31.36
CA LYS A 335 -12.12 12.75 30.10
C LYS A 335 -11.39 14.08 29.90
N VAL A 336 -10.45 14.11 28.96
CA VAL A 336 -9.93 15.36 28.44
C VAL A 336 -11.01 15.91 27.51
N GLU A 337 -11.81 16.85 28.00
CA GLU A 337 -12.64 17.69 27.13
C GLU A 337 -11.70 18.61 26.35
N ILE A 338 -11.54 18.33 25.06
CA ILE A 338 -10.88 19.26 24.14
C ILE A 338 -11.90 20.36 23.85
N ASN A 339 -11.72 21.51 24.49
CA ASN A 339 -12.50 22.71 24.22
C ASN A 339 -12.02 23.28 22.88
N TYR A 340 -12.82 23.08 21.83
CA TYR A 340 -12.64 23.81 20.58
C TYR A 340 -13.37 25.14 20.73
N ASP A 341 -12.63 26.19 21.08
CA ASP A 341 -13.13 27.55 20.89
C ASP A 341 -13.34 27.75 19.38
N CYS A 342 -14.60 27.73 18.97
CA CYS A 342 -15.00 28.20 17.65
C CYS A 342 -14.51 29.64 17.50
N ILE A 343 -13.49 29.83 16.67
CA ILE A 343 -13.12 31.16 16.17
C ILE A 343 -14.33 31.67 15.39
N GLN A 344 -15.14 32.50 16.04
CA GLN A 344 -16.13 33.32 15.35
C GLN A 344 -15.33 34.26 14.44
N CYS A 345 -15.47 34.06 13.14
CA CYS A 345 -15.08 35.05 12.17
C CYS A 345 -16.05 36.24 12.34
N ASP A 346 -15.57 37.33 12.94
CA ASP A 346 -16.27 38.60 12.96
C ASP A 346 -16.41 39.09 11.51
N ALA A 347 -17.58 38.83 10.94
CA ALA A 347 -18.05 39.47 9.73
C ALA A 347 -18.72 40.79 10.12
N ASP A 348 -17.93 41.80 10.49
CA ASP A 348 -18.38 43.20 10.48
C ASP A 348 -17.16 44.15 10.54
N GLY A 349 -16.87 44.80 9.41
CA GLY A 349 -15.75 45.71 9.28
C GLY A 349 -15.74 46.50 7.98
N CYS A 350 -16.90 46.96 7.53
CA CYS A 350 -17.01 48.09 6.62
C CYS A 350 -17.19 49.38 7.44
N ALA A 351 -16.17 50.23 7.46
CA ALA A 351 -16.27 51.68 7.58
C ALA A 351 -15.01 52.32 6.98
#